data_AF-A0A5N6T1V1-F1
#
_entry.id   AF-A0A5N6T1V1-F1
#
_cell.length_a   1.000
_cell.length_b   1.000
_cell.length_c   1.000
_cell.angle_alpha   90.00
_cell.angle_beta   90.00
_cell.angle_gamma   90.00
#
_symmetry.space_group_name_H-M   'P 1'
#
loop_
_entity.id
_entity.type
_entity.pdbx_description
1 polymer ?
#
loop_
_entity_poly.entity_id
_entity_poly.type
_entity_poly.pdbx_seq_one_letter_code
_entity_poly.pdbx_strand_id
1 'polypeptide(L)'
;MPTQTLNKIITSFATLPREVAHQILNDIRIWDILRLICYNDAHINTDILTHPSLGRIVHYDAEILEEVRKTADLYRTVCTAHNLTAAPLSSPLALNTQTFQSDYKEITNYMHHRIIEELYLESWQRAVLAHYTALPAVWDSSTIHGLEARWTAIQDAQMKLNTRKASQLRKAADLLETNSDIVKKMIDPSQTRRKNIPHIVQRLRRTEKQMQWQSLLRGGRLKGMSWFAYELFAVVPFDRALGVVLRGLEGVGVKYELAAEEKVDSERLMRETQGLGEVGGVVRVVVEGLQFVYDGKQAGRLPRIAREEEGDSFYFIPRGPVDAWNYAGEGLARMYEAHDDREIAWLEAFVVVYRYFEARG
;
A
#
# COMPACT_ATOMS: atom_id res chain seq x y z
N MET A 1 -12.22 12.14 15.44
CA MET A 1 -13.51 12.73 15.87
C MET A 1 -13.27 13.84 16.90
N PRO A 2 -13.16 15.12 16.46
CA PRO A 2 -13.26 16.31 17.30
C PRO A 2 -14.39 17.29 16.87
N THR A 3 -15.30 16.87 15.98
CA THR A 3 -16.25 17.73 15.27
C THR A 3 -17.36 18.31 16.16
N GLN A 4 -17.85 17.58 17.17
CA GLN A 4 -18.92 18.07 18.04
C GLN A 4 -18.50 19.23 18.96
N THR A 5 -17.24 19.27 19.41
CA THR A 5 -16.74 20.34 20.29
C THR A 5 -16.49 21.63 19.51
N LEU A 6 -15.95 21.53 18.28
CA LEU A 6 -15.70 22.69 17.43
C LEU A 6 -16.97 23.28 16.83
N ASN A 7 -17.97 22.47 16.47
CA ASN A 7 -19.27 23.01 16.02
C ASN A 7 -19.95 23.81 17.13
N LYS A 8 -19.84 23.37 18.40
CA LYS A 8 -20.31 24.15 19.56
C LYS A 8 -19.55 25.47 19.70
N ILE A 9 -18.23 25.47 19.48
CA ILE A 9 -17.42 26.69 19.48
C ILE A 9 -17.89 27.65 18.38
N ILE A 10 -18.09 27.16 17.15
CA ILE A 10 -18.56 27.98 16.01
C ILE A 10 -19.94 28.58 16.30
N THR A 11 -20.90 27.77 16.78
CA THR A 11 -22.23 28.27 17.16
C THR A 11 -22.17 29.28 18.28
N SER A 12 -21.26 29.11 19.25
CA SER A 12 -21.06 30.11 20.30
C SER A 12 -20.47 31.39 19.76
N PHE A 13 -19.48 31.33 18.86
CA PHE A 13 -18.88 32.49 18.21
C PHE A 13 -19.90 33.33 17.43
N ALA A 14 -20.82 32.68 16.70
CA ALA A 14 -21.88 33.36 15.98
C ALA A 14 -22.88 34.10 16.89
N THR A 15 -22.91 33.79 18.20
CA THR A 15 -23.76 34.47 19.18
C THR A 15 -23.04 35.58 19.97
N LEU A 16 -21.72 35.71 19.80
CA LEU A 16 -20.94 36.72 20.51
C LEU A 16 -21.01 38.09 19.81
N PRO A 17 -21.00 39.19 20.57
CA PRO A 17 -20.72 40.51 20.00
C PRO A 17 -19.36 40.52 19.30
N ARG A 18 -19.25 41.26 18.20
CA ARG A 18 -18.05 41.32 17.36
C ARG A 18 -16.80 41.70 18.15
N GLU A 19 -16.93 42.62 19.09
CA GLU A 19 -15.83 43.11 19.93
C GLU A 19 -15.26 41.98 20.79
N VAL A 20 -16.13 41.13 21.34
CA VAL A 20 -15.74 39.96 22.15
C VAL A 20 -15.12 38.89 21.26
N ALA A 21 -15.70 38.65 20.07
CA ALA A 21 -15.12 37.74 19.09
C ALA A 21 -13.70 38.18 18.70
N HIS A 22 -13.50 39.48 18.43
CA HIS A 22 -12.18 40.04 18.10
C HIS A 22 -11.17 39.91 19.24
N GLN A 23 -11.59 40.09 20.49
CA GLN A 23 -10.71 39.83 21.65
C GLN A 23 -10.25 38.37 21.69
N ILE A 24 -11.17 37.42 21.51
CA ILE A 24 -10.82 35.98 21.51
C ILE A 24 -9.88 35.66 20.34
N LEU A 25 -10.12 36.23 19.16
CA LEU A 25 -9.26 36.03 17.98
C LEU A 25 -7.82 36.54 18.19
N ASN A 26 -7.58 37.53 19.07
CA ASN A 26 -6.24 38.03 19.40
C ASN A 26 -5.42 37.09 20.32
N ASP A 27 -6.11 36.29 21.12
CA ASP A 27 -5.48 35.46 22.16
C ASP A 27 -5.25 34.00 21.71
N ILE A 28 -5.67 33.66 20.49
CA ILE A 28 -5.48 32.32 19.94
C ILE A 28 -4.33 32.26 18.93
N ARG A 29 -3.82 31.04 18.72
CA ARG A 29 -2.71 30.77 17.81
C ARG A 29 -3.16 30.87 16.36
N ILE A 30 -2.23 31.21 15.47
CA ILE A 30 -2.44 31.23 14.02
C ILE A 30 -3.04 29.91 13.52
N TRP A 31 -2.55 28.77 14.01
CA TRP A 31 -3.11 27.47 13.63
C TRP A 31 -4.60 27.31 14.01
N ASP A 32 -4.99 27.81 15.18
CA ASP A 32 -6.38 27.71 15.62
C ASP A 32 -7.29 28.63 14.79
N ILE A 33 -6.79 29.78 14.34
CA ILE A 33 -7.46 30.63 13.33
C ILE A 33 -7.63 29.90 12.00
N LEU A 34 -6.56 29.30 11.48
CA LEU A 34 -6.62 28.54 10.22
C LEU A 34 -7.63 27.40 10.30
N ARG A 35 -7.69 26.70 11.44
CA ARG A 35 -8.71 25.67 11.68
C ARG A 35 -10.12 26.22 11.65
N LEU A 36 -10.37 27.43 12.19
CA LEU A 36 -11.67 28.08 12.13
C LEU A 36 -12.03 28.43 10.68
N ILE A 37 -11.09 28.98 9.91
CA ILE A 37 -11.30 29.33 8.49
C ILE A 37 -11.63 28.08 7.64
N CYS A 38 -11.02 26.92 7.92
CA CYS A 38 -11.35 25.67 7.22
C CYS A 38 -12.83 25.26 7.32
N TYR A 39 -13.58 25.71 8.33
CA TYR A 39 -15.01 25.42 8.44
C TYR A 39 -15.89 26.25 7.50
N ASN A 40 -15.32 27.31 6.92
CA ASN A 40 -16.01 28.18 5.95
C ASN A 40 -17.33 28.76 6.47
N ASP A 41 -17.34 29.24 7.71
CA ASP A 41 -18.49 29.93 8.29
C ASP A 41 -18.48 31.43 7.92
N ALA A 42 -19.60 31.96 7.44
CA ALA A 42 -19.69 33.32 6.94
C ALA A 42 -19.48 34.38 8.03
N HIS A 43 -19.93 34.11 9.28
CA HIS A 43 -19.77 35.03 10.39
C HIS A 43 -18.30 35.11 10.82
N ILE A 44 -17.66 33.95 10.97
CA ILE A 44 -16.23 33.85 11.32
C ILE A 44 -15.36 34.49 10.24
N ASN A 45 -15.62 34.22 8.96
CA ASN A 45 -14.87 34.82 7.86
C ASN A 45 -15.00 36.35 7.87
N THR A 46 -16.19 36.87 8.13
CA THR A 46 -16.42 38.32 8.26
C THR A 46 -15.66 38.92 9.45
N ASP A 47 -15.68 38.24 10.60
CA ASP A 47 -14.97 38.71 11.79
C ASP A 47 -13.45 38.70 11.58
N ILE A 48 -12.90 37.69 10.91
CA ILE A 48 -11.48 37.61 10.56
C ILE A 48 -11.07 38.71 9.58
N LEU A 49 -11.88 38.95 8.54
CA LEU A 49 -11.60 40.02 7.56
C LEU A 49 -11.68 41.40 8.21
N THR A 50 -12.65 41.65 9.09
CA THR A 50 -12.83 42.96 9.74
C THR A 50 -11.89 43.19 10.92
N HIS A 51 -11.21 42.16 11.40
CA HIS A 51 -10.33 42.24 12.57
C HIS A 51 -9.06 43.07 12.28
N PRO A 52 -8.62 43.99 13.16
CA PRO A 52 -7.48 44.88 12.89
C PRO A 52 -6.16 44.20 12.56
N SER A 53 -5.80 43.13 13.27
CA SER A 53 -4.55 42.37 13.04
C SER A 53 -4.70 41.29 11.96
N LEU A 54 -5.69 40.39 12.11
CA LEU A 54 -5.96 39.33 11.14
C LEU A 54 -6.35 39.82 9.75
N GLY A 55 -7.17 40.87 9.66
CA GLY A 55 -7.53 41.51 8.40
C GLY A 55 -6.29 42.02 7.66
N ARG A 56 -5.29 42.56 8.38
CA ARG A 56 -3.99 42.93 7.78
C ARG A 56 -3.22 41.73 7.26
N ILE A 57 -3.23 40.59 7.95
CA ILE A 57 -2.53 39.38 7.51
C ILE A 57 -3.06 38.93 6.14
N VAL A 58 -4.38 38.95 5.94
CA VAL A 58 -5.04 38.55 4.67
C VAL A 58 -5.40 39.74 3.77
N HIS A 59 -4.83 40.93 4.02
CA HIS A 59 -5.08 42.16 3.28
C HIS A 59 -6.57 42.55 3.11
N TYR A 60 -7.44 42.16 4.04
CA TYR A 60 -8.88 42.39 3.97
C TYR A 60 -9.51 41.80 2.69
N ASP A 61 -8.86 40.82 2.07
CA ASP A 61 -9.22 40.26 0.79
C ASP A 61 -9.81 38.84 0.96
N ALA A 62 -11.02 38.64 0.44
CA ALA A 62 -11.71 37.36 0.48
C ALA A 62 -11.04 36.30 -0.41
N GLU A 63 -10.39 36.69 -1.50
CA GLU A 63 -9.68 35.76 -2.38
C GLU A 63 -8.42 35.21 -1.71
N ILE A 64 -7.68 36.07 -1.00
CA ILE A 64 -6.51 35.67 -0.20
C ILE A 64 -6.95 34.77 0.96
N LEU A 65 -8.04 35.11 1.64
CA LEU A 65 -8.59 34.26 2.70
C LEU A 65 -8.95 32.85 2.19
N GLU A 66 -9.53 32.78 0.99
CA GLU A 66 -9.87 31.53 0.32
C GLU A 66 -8.62 30.71 -0.08
N GLU A 67 -7.56 31.35 -0.56
CA GLU A 67 -6.28 30.70 -0.85
C GLU A 67 -5.64 30.12 0.41
N VAL A 68 -5.60 30.91 1.49
CA VAL A 68 -5.10 30.48 2.81
C VAL A 68 -5.92 29.31 3.33
N ARG A 69 -7.25 29.34 3.16
CA ARG A 69 -8.16 28.26 3.57
C ARG A 69 -7.83 26.95 2.86
N LYS A 70 -7.72 26.97 1.52
CA LYS A 70 -7.40 25.76 0.74
C LYS A 70 -6.04 25.19 1.15
N THR A 71 -5.05 26.06 1.32
CA THR A 71 -3.71 25.67 1.76
C THR A 71 -3.73 25.03 3.15
N ALA A 72 -4.47 25.64 4.10
CA ALA A 72 -4.62 25.11 5.44
C ALA A 72 -5.38 23.78 5.48
N ASP A 73 -6.40 23.60 4.64
CA ASP A 73 -7.17 22.36 4.61
C ASP A 73 -6.34 21.19 4.06
N LEU A 74 -5.59 21.40 2.96
CA LEU A 74 -4.66 20.39 2.46
C LEU A 74 -3.57 20.07 3.50
N TYR A 75 -2.95 21.10 4.09
CA TYR A 75 -1.92 20.93 5.12
C TYR A 75 -2.44 20.12 6.30
N ARG A 76 -3.63 20.46 6.82
CA ARG A 76 -4.31 19.73 7.89
C ARG A 76 -4.54 18.27 7.53
N THR A 77 -4.97 18.01 6.29
CA THR A 77 -5.25 16.67 5.79
C THR A 77 -3.97 15.84 5.73
N VAL A 78 -2.89 16.38 5.17
CA VAL A 78 -1.58 15.72 5.11
C VAL A 78 -1.03 15.46 6.51
N CYS A 79 -1.06 16.45 7.40
CA CYS A 79 -0.61 16.28 8.79
C CYS A 79 -1.40 15.20 9.52
N THR A 80 -2.73 15.16 9.35
CA THR A 80 -3.59 14.15 9.98
C THR A 80 -3.25 12.76 9.46
N ALA A 81 -3.13 12.60 8.14
CA ALA A 81 -2.78 11.32 7.52
C ALA A 81 -1.40 10.82 7.97
N HIS A 82 -0.46 11.73 8.18
CA HIS A 82 0.92 11.42 8.57
C HIS A 82 1.14 11.40 10.10
N ASN A 83 0.09 11.61 10.91
CA ASN A 83 0.16 11.75 12.38
C ASN A 83 1.18 12.82 12.83
N LEU A 84 1.22 13.95 12.14
CA LEU A 84 2.13 15.06 12.43
C LEU A 84 1.48 16.08 13.34
N THR A 85 2.30 16.72 14.18
CA THR A 85 1.91 17.94 14.87
C THR A 85 1.84 19.09 13.86
N ALA A 86 0.64 19.58 13.56
CA ALA A 86 0.43 20.61 12.54
C ALA A 86 1.06 21.98 12.91
N ALA A 87 1.17 22.31 14.19
CA ALA A 87 1.79 23.55 14.66
C ALA A 87 2.82 23.24 15.75
N PRO A 88 4.02 22.76 15.39
CA PRO A 88 5.10 22.60 16.35
C PRO A 88 5.52 23.98 16.89
N LEU A 89 6.08 24.04 18.11
CA LEU A 89 6.42 25.31 18.78
C LEU A 89 7.43 26.17 18.00
N SER A 90 8.21 25.55 17.11
CA SER A 90 9.15 26.24 16.22
C SER A 90 8.51 26.80 14.95
N SER A 91 7.22 26.54 14.70
CA SER A 91 6.54 27.00 13.48
C SER A 91 5.89 28.37 13.67
N PRO A 92 5.77 29.16 12.59
CA PRO A 92 4.98 30.40 12.61
C PRO A 92 3.51 30.16 12.98
N LEU A 93 3.00 28.93 12.75
CA LEU A 93 1.63 28.55 13.06
C LEU A 93 1.36 28.43 14.58
N ALA A 94 2.40 28.28 15.40
CA ALA A 94 2.29 28.19 16.85
C ALA A 94 2.24 29.57 17.54
N LEU A 95 2.55 30.65 16.82
CA LEU A 95 2.51 32.02 17.34
C LEU A 95 1.08 32.49 17.58
N ASN A 96 0.91 33.38 18.54
CA ASN A 96 -0.37 34.08 18.75
C ASN A 96 -0.55 35.15 17.68
N THR A 97 -1.80 35.40 17.31
CA THR A 97 -2.18 36.41 16.30
C THR A 97 -1.63 37.79 16.60
N GLN A 98 -1.65 38.23 17.87
CA GLN A 98 -1.08 39.51 18.29
C GLN A 98 0.45 39.60 18.16
N THR A 99 1.17 38.47 18.23
CA THR A 99 2.63 38.41 18.11
C THR A 99 3.11 38.17 16.69
N PHE A 100 2.20 37.79 15.79
CA PHE A 100 2.52 37.52 14.40
C PHE A 100 2.59 38.84 13.61
N GLN A 101 3.79 39.19 13.13
CA GLN A 101 4.06 40.48 12.48
C GLN A 101 4.14 40.40 10.96
N SER A 102 4.06 39.19 10.40
CA SER A 102 4.21 38.94 8.98
C SER A 102 2.87 38.86 8.25
N ASP A 103 2.91 38.61 6.94
CA ASP A 103 1.73 38.49 6.08
C ASP A 103 1.29 37.04 5.89
N TYR A 104 0.20 36.85 5.14
CA TYR A 104 -0.30 35.52 4.77
C TYR A 104 0.71 34.69 3.95
N LYS A 105 1.68 35.33 3.28
CA LYS A 105 2.67 34.63 2.45
C LYS A 105 3.61 33.81 3.30
N GLU A 106 4.02 34.29 4.47
CA GLU A 106 4.85 33.48 5.36
C GLU A 106 4.11 32.21 5.84
N ILE A 107 2.84 32.35 6.21
CA ILE A 107 1.99 31.24 6.65
C ILE A 107 1.77 30.23 5.52
N THR A 108 1.39 30.71 4.34
CA THR A 108 1.14 29.86 3.17
C THR A 108 2.42 29.21 2.68
N ASN A 109 3.54 29.92 2.55
CA ASN A 109 4.84 29.37 2.17
C ASN A 109 5.31 28.28 3.14
N TYR A 110 5.14 28.48 4.45
CA TYR A 110 5.47 27.46 5.44
C TYR A 110 4.65 26.18 5.22
N MET A 111 3.32 26.31 5.11
CA MET A 111 2.45 25.15 4.86
C MET A 111 2.77 24.48 3.52
N HIS A 112 3.00 25.26 2.47
CA HIS A 112 3.32 24.80 1.12
C HIS A 112 4.62 23.99 1.12
N HIS A 113 5.68 24.53 1.73
CA HIS A 113 6.98 23.86 1.85
C HIS A 113 6.86 22.54 2.62
N ARG A 114 6.16 22.56 3.76
CA ARG A 114 5.91 21.34 4.55
C ARG A 114 5.10 20.31 3.77
N ILE A 115 4.08 20.72 3.01
CA ILE A 115 3.34 19.79 2.13
C ILE A 115 4.29 19.17 1.10
N ILE A 116 5.13 19.95 0.42
CA ILE A 116 6.09 19.44 -0.56
C ILE A 116 6.99 18.37 0.04
N GLU A 117 7.57 18.63 1.22
CA GLU A 117 8.42 17.69 1.95
C GLU A 117 7.66 16.40 2.29
N GLU A 118 6.43 16.53 2.79
CA GLU A 118 5.62 15.39 3.20
C GLU A 118 5.09 14.57 2.01
N LEU A 119 4.91 15.18 0.85
CA LEU A 119 4.49 14.51 -0.39
C LEU A 119 5.67 14.00 -1.21
N TYR A 120 6.90 14.16 -0.73
CA TYR A 120 8.09 13.67 -1.40
C TYR A 120 8.07 12.13 -1.51
N LEU A 121 8.34 11.65 -2.72
CA LEU A 121 8.47 10.23 -3.01
C LEU A 121 9.92 9.95 -3.43
N GLU A 122 10.57 9.04 -2.73
CA GLU A 122 11.81 8.43 -3.19
C GLU A 122 11.58 7.68 -4.52
N SER A 123 12.65 7.51 -5.30
CA SER A 123 12.59 6.91 -6.64
C SER A 123 11.87 5.55 -6.66
N TRP A 124 12.14 4.71 -5.66
CA TRP A 124 11.51 3.40 -5.53
C TRP A 124 10.03 3.47 -5.15
N GLN A 125 9.62 4.43 -4.31
CA GLN A 125 8.19 4.62 -3.95
C GLN A 125 7.39 5.03 -5.18
N ARG A 126 7.98 5.93 -5.98
CA ARG A 126 7.41 6.37 -7.24
C ARG A 126 7.27 5.21 -8.23
N ALA A 127 8.28 4.35 -8.34
CA ALA A 127 8.23 3.18 -9.22
C ALA A 127 7.07 2.24 -8.86
N VAL A 128 6.88 1.94 -7.56
CA VAL A 128 5.77 1.10 -7.08
C VAL A 128 4.42 1.75 -7.38
N LEU A 129 4.22 3.01 -7.00
CA LEU A 129 2.93 3.67 -7.17
C LEU A 129 2.55 3.89 -8.65
N ALA A 130 3.55 4.07 -9.52
CA ALA A 130 3.32 4.27 -10.96
C ALA A 130 2.66 3.06 -11.65
N HIS A 131 2.76 1.85 -11.09
CA HIS A 131 2.06 0.67 -11.60
C HIS A 131 0.54 0.74 -11.41
N TYR A 132 0.05 1.58 -10.50
CA TYR A 132 -1.36 1.64 -10.10
C TYR A 132 -2.08 2.88 -10.60
N THR A 133 -1.36 3.99 -10.74
CA THR A 133 -1.86 5.24 -11.29
C THR A 133 -0.74 5.97 -12.00
N ALA A 134 -1.03 6.58 -13.15
CA ALA A 134 -0.06 7.39 -13.87
C ALA A 134 0.39 8.60 -13.02
N LEU A 135 1.68 8.66 -12.68
CA LEU A 135 2.26 9.75 -11.91
C LEU A 135 3.04 10.71 -12.83
N PRO A 136 2.68 12.01 -12.89
CA PRO A 136 3.38 13.04 -13.67
C PRO A 136 4.89 13.05 -13.45
N ALA A 137 5.69 13.08 -14.53
CA ALA A 137 7.16 13.17 -14.49
C ALA A 137 7.64 14.30 -13.56
N VAL A 138 7.04 15.47 -13.74
CA VAL A 138 7.27 16.68 -12.96
C VAL A 138 5.96 17.08 -12.29
N TRP A 139 6.01 17.36 -10.99
CA TRP A 139 4.86 17.83 -10.23
C TRP A 139 4.83 19.36 -10.23
N ASP A 140 3.68 19.96 -10.53
CA ASP A 140 3.46 21.35 -10.18
C ASP A 140 3.42 21.46 -8.64
N SER A 141 4.45 22.07 -8.09
CA SER A 141 4.60 22.33 -6.66
C SER A 141 4.62 23.84 -6.38
N SER A 142 4.20 24.65 -7.35
CA SER A 142 4.12 26.11 -7.23
C SER A 142 2.73 26.58 -6.82
N THR A 143 1.70 25.77 -7.06
CA THR A 143 0.30 26.09 -6.77
C THR A 143 -0.31 25.10 -5.79
N ILE A 144 -1.28 25.57 -4.98
CA ILE A 144 -2.02 24.69 -4.07
C ILE A 144 -2.78 23.60 -4.83
N HIS A 145 -3.36 23.94 -5.99
CA HIS A 145 -4.04 22.99 -6.86
C HIS A 145 -3.09 21.89 -7.37
N GLY A 146 -1.85 22.24 -7.72
CA GLY A 146 -0.82 21.28 -8.09
C GLY A 146 -0.49 20.31 -6.95
N LEU A 147 -0.39 20.81 -5.72
CA LEU A 147 -0.19 19.98 -4.52
C LEU A 147 -1.40 19.10 -4.19
N GLU A 148 -2.63 19.60 -4.33
CA GLU A 148 -3.87 18.83 -4.15
C GLU A 148 -3.96 17.70 -5.17
N ALA A 149 -3.66 17.98 -6.44
CA ALA A 149 -3.60 16.97 -7.49
C ALA A 149 -2.54 15.91 -7.20
N ARG A 150 -1.36 16.33 -6.72
CA ARG A 150 -0.29 15.42 -6.28
C ARG A 150 -0.73 14.52 -5.13
N TRP A 151 -1.30 15.10 -4.08
CA TRP A 151 -1.82 14.34 -2.93
C TRP A 151 -2.86 13.31 -3.39
N THR A 152 -3.81 13.74 -4.20
CA THR A 152 -4.91 12.89 -4.70
C THR A 152 -4.40 11.73 -5.55
N ALA A 153 -3.47 11.98 -6.47
CA ALA A 153 -2.86 10.94 -7.30
C ALA A 153 -2.09 9.90 -6.47
N ILE A 154 -1.37 10.36 -5.42
CA ILE A 154 -0.67 9.45 -4.50
C ILE A 154 -1.66 8.61 -3.70
N GLN A 155 -2.73 9.22 -3.17
CA GLN A 155 -3.75 8.49 -2.41
C GLN A 155 -4.50 7.47 -3.28
N ASP A 156 -4.85 7.80 -4.52
CA ASP A 156 -5.48 6.87 -5.46
C ASP A 156 -4.58 5.66 -5.77
N ALA A 157 -3.31 5.92 -6.10
CA ALA A 157 -2.32 4.88 -6.33
C ALA A 157 -2.15 3.98 -5.09
N GLN A 158 -2.04 4.58 -3.91
CA GLN A 158 -1.89 3.87 -2.64
C GLN A 158 -3.13 3.02 -2.33
N MET A 159 -4.33 3.54 -2.56
CA MET A 159 -5.58 2.82 -2.35
C MET A 159 -5.65 1.57 -3.25
N LYS A 160 -5.28 1.68 -4.52
CA LYS A 160 -5.25 0.54 -5.45
C LYS A 160 -4.21 -0.51 -5.04
N LEU A 161 -3.00 -0.09 -4.68
CA LEU A 161 -1.94 -0.96 -4.15
C LEU A 161 -2.43 -1.70 -2.89
N ASN A 162 -2.97 -0.98 -1.91
CA ASN A 162 -3.46 -1.54 -0.66
C ASN A 162 -4.64 -2.51 -0.90
N THR A 163 -5.54 -2.19 -1.82
CA THR A 163 -6.67 -3.05 -2.19
C THR A 163 -6.19 -4.35 -2.80
N ARG A 164 -5.20 -4.29 -3.72
CA ARG A 164 -4.61 -5.49 -4.31
C ARG A 164 -3.92 -6.35 -3.25
N LYS A 165 -3.07 -5.75 -2.41
CA LYS A 165 -2.42 -6.46 -1.30
C LYS A 165 -3.41 -7.10 -0.33
N ALA A 166 -4.48 -6.39 0.03
CA ALA A 166 -5.53 -6.95 0.89
C ALA A 166 -6.20 -8.18 0.24
N SER A 167 -6.54 -8.09 -1.05
CA SER A 167 -7.09 -9.23 -1.81
C SER A 167 -6.15 -10.43 -1.79
N GLN A 168 -4.86 -10.21 -2.00
CA GLN A 168 -3.83 -11.26 -1.98
C GLN A 168 -3.68 -11.92 -0.61
N LEU A 169 -3.70 -11.14 0.47
CA LEU A 169 -3.68 -11.68 1.85
C LEU A 169 -4.93 -12.50 2.16
N ARG A 170 -6.10 -12.06 1.69
CA ARG A 170 -7.36 -12.81 1.83
C ARG A 170 -7.26 -14.17 1.11
N LYS A 171 -6.85 -14.16 -0.15
CA LYS A 171 -6.64 -15.39 -0.94
C LYS A 171 -5.63 -16.33 -0.28
N ALA A 172 -4.51 -15.80 0.23
CA ALA A 172 -3.52 -16.60 0.96
C ALA A 172 -4.12 -17.24 2.23
N ALA A 173 -4.96 -16.49 2.96
CA ALA A 173 -5.63 -16.99 4.16
C ALA A 173 -6.61 -18.12 3.82
N ASP A 174 -7.40 -17.95 2.76
CA ASP A 174 -8.40 -18.93 2.34
C ASP A 174 -7.72 -20.20 1.80
N LEU A 175 -6.67 -20.07 0.97
CA LEU A 175 -5.87 -21.21 0.51
C LEU A 175 -5.28 -22.01 1.68
N LEU A 176 -4.72 -21.33 2.68
CA LEU A 176 -4.12 -21.97 3.84
C LEU A 176 -5.16 -22.62 4.76
N GLU A 177 -6.33 -22.00 4.92
CA GLU A 177 -7.42 -22.52 5.77
C GLU A 177 -8.03 -23.78 5.16
N THR A 178 -8.32 -23.76 3.85
CA THR A 178 -8.95 -24.89 3.15
C THR A 178 -7.98 -26.03 2.82
N ASN A 179 -6.70 -25.73 2.56
CA ASN A 179 -5.73 -26.70 2.05
C ASN A 179 -4.48 -26.82 2.93
N SER A 180 -4.65 -26.76 4.26
CA SER A 180 -3.54 -26.81 5.23
C SER A 180 -2.69 -28.10 5.22
N ASP A 181 -3.13 -29.13 4.50
CA ASP A 181 -2.41 -30.37 4.23
C ASP A 181 -1.56 -30.31 2.96
N ILE A 182 -1.83 -29.35 2.06
CA ILE A 182 -1.13 -29.16 0.77
C ILE A 182 -0.19 -27.96 0.82
N VAL A 183 -0.63 -26.87 1.45
CA VAL A 183 0.11 -25.60 1.51
C VAL A 183 0.52 -25.22 2.93
N LYS A 184 1.61 -24.48 3.02
CA LYS A 184 2.18 -23.93 4.25
C LYS A 184 2.50 -22.45 4.09
N LYS A 185 2.82 -21.81 5.21
CA LYS A 185 3.38 -20.46 5.21
C LYS A 185 4.75 -20.49 4.53
N MET A 186 5.03 -19.55 3.64
CA MET A 186 6.26 -19.51 2.83
C MET A 186 7.55 -19.57 3.68
N ILE A 187 7.63 -18.80 4.76
CA ILE A 187 8.82 -18.80 5.63
C ILE A 187 8.90 -19.98 6.61
N ASP A 188 7.99 -20.93 6.53
CA ASP A 188 7.97 -22.09 7.43
C ASP A 188 8.85 -23.21 6.87
N PRO A 189 9.99 -23.53 7.51
CA PRO A 189 10.85 -24.62 7.04
C PRO A 189 10.21 -26.00 7.25
N SER A 190 9.18 -26.11 8.09
CA SER A 190 8.53 -27.39 8.35
C SER A 190 7.87 -27.95 7.08
N GLN A 191 8.03 -29.26 6.86
CA GLN A 191 7.34 -30.01 5.82
C GLN A 191 6.14 -30.81 6.37
N THR A 192 5.72 -30.50 7.61
CA THR A 192 4.58 -31.14 8.25
C THR A 192 3.50 -30.14 8.58
N ARG A 193 2.24 -30.62 8.64
CA ARG A 193 1.09 -29.79 8.97
C ARG A 193 1.24 -29.22 10.38
N ARG A 194 1.20 -27.89 10.49
CA ARG A 194 1.21 -27.21 11.79
C ARG A 194 -0.13 -27.38 12.50
N LYS A 195 -0.07 -27.42 13.84
CA LYS A 195 -1.26 -27.37 14.70
C LYS A 195 -1.88 -25.96 14.78
N ASN A 196 -1.09 -24.92 14.55
CA ASN A 196 -1.49 -23.52 14.78
C ASN A 196 -1.93 -22.78 13.50
N ILE A 197 -2.46 -23.49 12.50
CA ILE A 197 -2.97 -22.89 11.25
C ILE A 197 -4.02 -21.78 11.52
N PRO A 198 -5.00 -21.96 12.42
CA PRO A 198 -6.00 -20.91 12.70
C PRO A 198 -5.37 -19.58 13.12
N HIS A 199 -4.28 -19.60 13.89
CA HIS A 199 -3.57 -18.39 14.31
C HIS A 199 -2.86 -17.70 13.14
N ILE A 200 -2.29 -18.47 12.19
CA ILE A 200 -1.64 -17.91 11.00
C ILE A 200 -2.69 -17.25 10.09
N VAL A 201 -3.81 -17.94 9.84
CA VAL A 201 -4.96 -17.42 9.06
C VAL A 201 -5.51 -16.15 9.70
N GLN A 202 -5.72 -16.15 11.02
CA GLN A 202 -6.17 -14.96 11.76
C GLN A 202 -5.21 -13.78 11.60
N ARG A 203 -3.90 -14.04 11.62
CA ARG A 203 -2.88 -12.99 11.41
C ARG A 203 -2.95 -12.42 9.99
N LEU A 204 -3.11 -13.26 8.96
CA LEU A 204 -3.30 -12.81 7.57
C LEU A 204 -4.54 -11.91 7.45
N ARG A 205 -5.69 -12.35 7.96
CA ARG A 205 -6.95 -11.59 7.96
C ARG A 205 -6.86 -10.28 8.77
N ARG A 206 -6.10 -10.27 9.87
CA ARG A 206 -5.83 -9.03 10.62
C ARG A 206 -4.97 -8.07 9.81
N THR A 207 -3.94 -8.57 9.14
CA THR A 207 -3.06 -7.76 8.31
C THR A 207 -3.80 -7.22 7.08
N GLU A 208 -4.66 -8.02 6.44
CA GLU A 208 -5.60 -7.60 5.39
C GLU A 208 -6.41 -6.37 5.83
N LYS A 209 -7.10 -6.43 6.97
CA LYS A 209 -7.89 -5.31 7.51
C LYS A 209 -7.05 -4.05 7.79
N GLN A 210 -5.76 -4.22 8.04
CA GLN A 210 -4.83 -3.13 8.30
C GLN A 210 -4.22 -2.53 7.02
N MET A 211 -4.27 -3.25 5.88
CA MET A 211 -3.68 -2.80 4.61
C MET A 211 -4.24 -1.46 4.16
N GLN A 212 -5.54 -1.22 4.33
CA GLN A 212 -6.19 0.01 3.88
C GLN A 212 -5.63 1.29 4.53
N TRP A 213 -4.94 1.17 5.67
CA TRP A 213 -4.36 2.28 6.42
C TRP A 213 -2.85 2.44 6.18
N GLN A 214 -2.25 1.63 5.30
CA GLN A 214 -0.83 1.74 5.01
C GLN A 214 -0.57 2.86 4.00
N SER A 215 0.51 3.61 4.23
CA SER A 215 0.98 4.66 3.34
C SER A 215 2.46 4.47 3.07
N LEU A 216 2.85 4.57 1.80
CA LEU A 216 4.26 4.62 1.41
C LEU A 216 4.92 5.93 1.81
N LEU A 217 4.17 7.03 1.86
CA LEU A 217 4.68 8.34 2.32
C LEU A 217 5.10 8.30 3.81
N ARG A 218 4.44 7.46 4.62
CA ARG A 218 4.74 7.32 6.05
C ARG A 218 4.62 5.87 6.52
N GLY A 219 5.77 5.28 6.81
CA GLY A 219 5.90 4.05 7.58
C GLY A 219 7.37 3.86 7.92
N GLY A 220 7.68 3.39 9.12
CA GLY A 220 8.99 2.78 9.33
C GLY A 220 9.17 1.73 8.23
N ARG A 221 10.37 1.64 7.64
CA ARG A 221 10.68 0.81 6.46
C ARG A 221 10.17 -0.63 6.53
N LEU A 222 9.69 -1.11 7.68
CA LEU A 222 9.26 -2.48 7.94
C LEU A 222 7.74 -2.66 8.13
N LYS A 223 6.94 -1.60 8.30
CA LYS A 223 5.50 -1.73 8.69
C LYS A 223 4.60 -2.31 7.59
N GLY A 224 4.99 -2.21 6.32
CA GLY A 224 4.29 -2.82 5.17
C GLY A 224 4.94 -4.11 4.65
N MET A 225 6.07 -4.50 5.22
CA MET A 225 6.92 -5.53 4.64
C MET A 225 6.46 -6.96 4.96
N SER A 226 5.96 -7.28 6.16
CA SER A 226 6.08 -8.67 6.66
C SER A 226 5.61 -9.83 5.77
N TRP A 227 4.59 -9.63 4.92
CA TRP A 227 4.08 -10.66 3.98
C TRP A 227 4.46 -10.43 2.50
N PHE A 228 5.03 -9.27 2.18
CA PHE A 228 5.43 -8.85 0.83
C PHE A 228 6.95 -8.66 0.69
N ALA A 229 7.69 -8.63 1.81
CA ALA A 229 9.13 -8.31 1.86
C ALA A 229 10.00 -9.30 1.11
N TYR A 230 9.49 -10.51 0.91
CA TYR A 230 10.26 -11.63 0.38
C TYR A 230 10.06 -11.83 -1.11
N GLU A 231 9.26 -10.99 -1.79
CA GLU A 231 8.90 -11.14 -3.21
C GLU A 231 8.27 -12.51 -3.56
N LEU A 232 7.92 -13.28 -2.54
CA LEU A 232 7.29 -14.60 -2.59
C LEU A 232 5.92 -14.49 -1.97
N PHE A 233 4.93 -15.14 -2.58
CA PHE A 233 3.59 -15.17 -2.03
C PHE A 233 3.58 -15.76 -0.62
N ALA A 234 2.61 -15.34 0.19
CA ALA A 234 2.61 -15.63 1.63
C ALA A 234 2.52 -17.14 1.97
N VAL A 235 2.07 -17.96 1.01
CA VAL A 235 1.91 -19.40 1.13
C VAL A 235 2.52 -20.12 -0.07
N VAL A 236 3.04 -21.32 0.16
CA VAL A 236 3.64 -22.20 -0.85
C VAL A 236 3.23 -23.65 -0.57
N PRO A 237 3.25 -24.55 -1.56
CA PRO A 237 3.03 -25.97 -1.35
C PRO A 237 4.11 -26.61 -0.46
N PHE A 238 3.79 -27.74 0.16
CA PHE A 238 4.79 -28.64 0.71
C PHE A 238 5.61 -29.29 -0.41
N ASP A 239 6.87 -29.63 -0.13
CA ASP A 239 7.74 -30.28 -1.13
C ASP A 239 7.17 -31.65 -1.54
N ARG A 240 6.54 -32.38 -0.61
CA ARG A 240 5.81 -33.62 -0.92
C ARG A 240 4.67 -33.38 -1.91
N ALA A 241 3.92 -32.29 -1.74
CA ALA A 241 2.82 -31.97 -2.63
C ALA A 241 3.32 -31.62 -4.03
N LEU A 242 4.44 -30.89 -4.11
CA LEU A 242 5.13 -30.62 -5.36
C LEU A 242 5.54 -31.91 -6.06
N GLY A 243 6.15 -32.85 -5.32
CA GLY A 243 6.53 -34.15 -5.88
C GLY A 243 5.36 -34.98 -6.42
N VAL A 244 4.18 -34.93 -5.78
CA VAL A 244 2.97 -35.59 -6.29
C VAL A 244 2.52 -34.98 -7.62
N VAL A 245 2.48 -33.65 -7.71
CA VAL A 245 2.08 -32.96 -8.94
C VAL A 245 3.07 -33.26 -10.06
N LEU A 246 4.37 -33.16 -9.82
CA LEU A 246 5.39 -33.41 -10.83
C LEU A 246 5.33 -34.85 -11.38
N ARG A 247 5.25 -35.86 -10.50
CA ARG A 247 5.08 -37.27 -10.94
C ARG A 247 3.77 -37.51 -11.67
N GLY A 248 2.69 -36.85 -11.23
CA GLY A 248 1.39 -36.95 -11.89
C GLY A 248 1.43 -36.38 -13.31
N LEU A 249 2.09 -35.24 -13.51
CA LEU A 249 2.31 -34.62 -14.83
C LEU A 249 3.13 -35.53 -15.74
N GLU A 250 4.24 -36.09 -15.24
CA GLU A 250 5.05 -37.06 -15.99
C GLU A 250 4.23 -38.29 -16.39
N GLY A 251 3.39 -38.80 -15.48
CA GLY A 251 2.52 -39.96 -15.71
C GLY A 251 1.47 -39.75 -16.79
N VAL A 252 1.06 -38.51 -17.06
CA VAL A 252 0.14 -38.15 -18.15
C VAL A 252 0.86 -37.73 -19.44
N GLY A 253 2.18 -37.91 -19.49
CA GLY A 253 3.00 -37.63 -20.67
C GLY A 253 3.43 -36.17 -20.81
N VAL A 254 3.13 -35.31 -19.83
CA VAL A 254 3.60 -33.92 -19.81
C VAL A 254 5.05 -33.93 -19.38
N LYS A 255 5.97 -33.84 -20.35
CA LYS A 255 7.40 -33.69 -20.08
C LYS A 255 7.69 -32.26 -19.67
N TYR A 256 8.19 -32.09 -18.46
CA TYR A 256 8.65 -30.81 -17.94
C TYR A 256 10.18 -30.80 -17.90
N GLU A 257 10.81 -30.28 -18.96
CA GLU A 257 12.27 -30.10 -18.99
C GLU A 257 12.64 -28.73 -18.42
N LEU A 258 13.20 -28.77 -17.21
CA LEU A 258 13.80 -27.62 -16.55
C LEU A 258 15.02 -27.17 -17.36
N ALA A 259 14.98 -25.94 -17.88
CA ALA A 259 16.03 -25.26 -18.66
C ALA A 259 15.98 -25.35 -20.21
N ALA A 260 14.94 -25.92 -20.82
CA ALA A 260 14.72 -25.71 -22.25
C ALA A 260 14.03 -24.36 -22.48
N GLU A 261 14.63 -23.48 -23.29
CA GLU A 261 13.99 -22.23 -23.75
C GLU A 261 12.76 -22.47 -24.65
N GLU A 262 12.27 -23.71 -24.76
CA GLU A 262 11.05 -24.04 -25.46
C GLU A 262 9.84 -23.48 -24.70
N LYS A 263 9.24 -22.44 -25.28
CA LYS A 263 7.88 -22.01 -24.92
C LYS A 263 6.98 -23.23 -24.87
N VAL A 264 6.18 -23.35 -23.81
CA VAL A 264 5.14 -24.38 -23.71
C VAL A 264 4.29 -24.34 -24.98
N ASP A 265 4.41 -25.37 -25.81
CA ASP A 265 3.55 -25.55 -26.98
C ASP A 265 2.14 -25.87 -26.47
N SER A 266 1.26 -24.87 -26.52
CA SER A 266 -0.10 -24.96 -26.05
C SER A 266 -0.91 -26.05 -26.79
N GLU A 267 -0.64 -26.29 -28.07
CA GLU A 267 -1.35 -27.30 -28.86
C GLU A 267 -0.89 -28.71 -28.50
N ARG A 268 0.40 -28.87 -28.18
CA ARG A 268 0.94 -30.12 -27.65
C ARG A 268 0.38 -30.42 -26.26
N LEU A 269 0.38 -29.42 -25.37
CA LEU A 269 -0.14 -29.60 -24.00
C LEU A 269 -1.65 -29.91 -24.00
N MET A 270 -2.42 -29.32 -24.90
CA MET A 270 -3.85 -29.66 -25.05
C MET A 270 -4.07 -31.11 -25.51
N ARG A 271 -3.23 -31.63 -26.42
CA ARG A 271 -3.29 -33.04 -26.82
C ARG A 271 -2.91 -33.98 -25.68
N GLU A 272 -1.84 -33.65 -24.95
CA GLU A 272 -1.35 -34.47 -23.82
C GLU A 272 -2.34 -34.49 -22.64
N THR A 273 -3.11 -33.41 -22.43
CA THR A 273 -4.06 -33.28 -21.32
C THR A 273 -5.52 -33.55 -21.68
N GLN A 274 -5.81 -33.91 -22.94
CA GLN A 274 -7.19 -34.11 -23.43
C GLN A 274 -7.95 -35.19 -22.64
N GLY A 275 -7.23 -36.22 -22.14
CA GLY A 275 -7.80 -37.29 -21.31
C GLY A 275 -8.14 -36.89 -19.87
N LEU A 276 -7.85 -35.65 -19.45
CA LEU A 276 -8.03 -35.18 -18.07
C LEU A 276 -9.35 -34.42 -17.84
N GLY A 277 -10.14 -34.20 -18.89
CA GLY A 277 -11.41 -33.48 -18.79
C GLY A 277 -11.22 -32.04 -18.30
N GLU A 278 -12.06 -31.60 -17.36
CA GLU A 278 -12.01 -30.24 -16.78
C GLU A 278 -10.66 -29.90 -16.13
N VAL A 279 -9.92 -30.91 -15.63
CA VAL A 279 -8.60 -30.72 -15.01
C VAL A 279 -7.51 -30.40 -16.04
N GLY A 280 -7.69 -30.79 -17.31
CA GLY A 280 -6.71 -30.52 -18.37
C GLY A 280 -6.48 -29.02 -18.59
N GLY A 281 -7.53 -28.21 -18.50
CA GLY A 281 -7.43 -26.75 -18.58
C GLY A 281 -6.63 -26.13 -17.42
N VAL A 282 -6.68 -26.76 -16.24
CA VAL A 282 -5.98 -26.34 -15.02
C VAL A 282 -4.51 -26.78 -15.06
N VAL A 283 -4.21 -27.95 -15.64
CA VAL A 283 -2.83 -28.44 -15.83
C VAL A 283 -2.00 -27.44 -16.62
N ARG A 284 -2.56 -26.79 -17.64
CA ARG A 284 -1.86 -25.73 -18.37
C ARG A 284 -1.38 -24.59 -17.46
N VAL A 285 -2.26 -24.11 -16.59
CA VAL A 285 -1.94 -23.04 -15.63
C VAL A 285 -0.84 -23.50 -14.67
N VAL A 286 -0.85 -24.78 -14.26
CA VAL A 286 0.21 -25.37 -13.44
C VAL A 286 1.53 -25.39 -14.19
N VAL A 287 1.57 -25.87 -15.44
CA VAL A 287 2.81 -26.00 -16.22
C VAL A 287 3.42 -24.63 -16.55
N GLU A 288 2.61 -23.68 -17.03
CA GLU A 288 3.05 -22.30 -17.29
C GLU A 288 3.54 -21.61 -16.01
N GLY A 289 2.82 -21.80 -14.90
CA GLY A 289 3.22 -21.25 -13.62
C GLY A 289 4.47 -21.91 -13.05
N LEU A 290 4.70 -23.21 -13.26
CA LEU A 290 5.95 -23.87 -12.88
C LEU A 290 7.13 -23.23 -13.62
N GLN A 291 7.05 -23.01 -14.94
CA GLN A 291 8.12 -22.33 -15.68
C GLN A 291 8.41 -20.95 -15.09
N PHE A 292 7.36 -20.18 -14.80
CA PHE A 292 7.49 -18.88 -14.17
C PHE A 292 8.16 -18.92 -12.80
N VAL A 293 7.79 -19.88 -11.95
CA VAL A 293 8.26 -20.03 -10.57
C VAL A 293 9.68 -20.63 -10.51
N TYR A 294 10.05 -21.49 -11.47
CA TYR A 294 11.38 -22.08 -11.60
C TYR A 294 12.40 -21.15 -12.26
N ASP A 295 12.07 -20.58 -13.42
CA ASP A 295 13.08 -19.87 -14.21
C ASP A 295 13.51 -18.60 -13.52
N GLY A 296 12.57 -17.80 -12.97
CA GLY A 296 12.78 -16.52 -12.29
C GLY A 296 13.41 -15.41 -13.17
N LYS A 297 14.42 -15.77 -13.97
CA LYS A 297 15.29 -14.97 -14.84
C LYS A 297 14.53 -14.20 -15.90
N GLN A 298 13.48 -14.76 -16.49
CA GLN A 298 12.72 -14.06 -17.55
C GLN A 298 12.05 -12.77 -17.08
N ALA A 299 11.84 -12.60 -15.77
CA ALA A 299 11.26 -11.40 -15.17
C ALA A 299 12.22 -10.67 -14.22
N GLY A 300 13.52 -10.98 -14.25
CA GLY A 300 14.49 -10.45 -13.30
C GLY A 300 14.20 -10.84 -11.84
N ARG A 301 13.44 -11.91 -11.61
CA ARG A 301 13.09 -12.45 -10.29
C ARG A 301 13.97 -13.62 -9.94
N LEU A 302 14.02 -13.98 -8.66
CA LEU A 302 14.75 -15.15 -8.23
C LEU A 302 13.93 -16.43 -8.38
N PRO A 303 14.57 -17.53 -8.81
CA PRO A 303 13.96 -18.86 -8.77
C PRO A 303 13.38 -19.15 -7.40
N ARG A 304 12.15 -19.67 -7.39
CA ARG A 304 11.43 -19.97 -6.15
C ARG A 304 11.40 -21.47 -5.84
N ILE A 305 11.68 -22.29 -6.84
CA ILE A 305 11.85 -23.73 -6.71
C ILE A 305 13.26 -24.06 -7.25
N ALA A 306 13.97 -24.92 -6.54
CA ALA A 306 15.25 -25.47 -6.96
C ALA A 306 15.18 -27.00 -7.05
N ARG A 307 16.13 -27.60 -7.75
CA ARG A 307 16.28 -29.05 -7.87
C ARG A 307 17.62 -29.46 -7.27
N GLU A 308 17.64 -30.46 -6.39
CA GLU A 308 18.90 -31.06 -5.91
C GLU A 308 19.54 -31.89 -7.03
N GLU A 309 20.85 -32.12 -6.93
CA GLU A 309 21.61 -32.96 -7.88
C GLU A 309 21.05 -34.40 -7.99
N GLU A 310 20.35 -34.87 -6.95
CA GLU A 310 19.67 -36.18 -6.88
C GLU A 310 18.19 -36.14 -7.33
N GLY A 311 17.71 -35.00 -7.84
CA GLY A 311 16.48 -34.92 -8.64
C GLY A 311 15.22 -34.42 -7.93
N ASP A 312 15.21 -34.31 -6.60
CA ASP A 312 14.07 -33.78 -5.85
C ASP A 312 13.96 -32.25 -5.97
N SER A 313 12.72 -31.77 -6.08
CA SER A 313 12.42 -30.34 -6.20
C SER A 313 11.88 -29.76 -4.89
N PHE A 314 12.37 -28.59 -4.49
CA PHE A 314 12.02 -27.96 -3.22
C PHE A 314 11.82 -26.45 -3.35
N TYR A 315 10.96 -25.88 -2.50
CA TYR A 315 10.78 -24.42 -2.44
C TYR A 315 11.95 -23.73 -1.75
N PHE A 316 12.42 -22.64 -2.35
CA PHE A 316 13.40 -21.77 -1.74
C PHE A 316 12.77 -20.95 -0.60
N ILE A 317 13.34 -21.04 0.60
CA ILE A 317 12.89 -20.29 1.78
C ILE A 317 13.99 -19.31 2.20
N PRO A 318 13.77 -17.98 2.07
CA PRO A 318 14.74 -16.98 2.54
C PRO A 318 14.95 -17.09 4.06
N ARG A 319 16.21 -17.14 4.52
CA ARG A 319 16.56 -17.28 5.95
C ARG A 319 16.63 -15.94 6.69
N GLY A 320 15.56 -15.15 6.58
CA GLY A 320 15.39 -13.91 7.34
C GLY A 320 15.49 -12.63 6.51
N PRO A 321 15.53 -11.45 7.15
CA PRO A 321 15.45 -10.16 6.47
C PRO A 321 16.65 -9.80 5.59
N VAL A 322 17.85 -10.28 5.95
CA VAL A 322 19.07 -10.06 5.14
C VAL A 322 18.99 -10.84 3.84
N ASP A 323 18.57 -12.10 3.94
CA ASP A 323 18.24 -12.93 2.79
C ASP A 323 17.15 -12.26 1.95
N ALA A 324 16.02 -11.85 2.54
CA ALA A 324 14.97 -11.13 1.82
C ALA A 324 15.49 -9.89 1.06
N TRP A 325 16.42 -9.15 1.68
CA TRP A 325 17.07 -7.99 1.06
C TRP A 325 17.96 -8.36 -0.11
N ASN A 326 18.80 -9.38 0.05
CA ASN A 326 19.68 -9.86 -1.00
C ASN A 326 18.90 -10.53 -2.14
N TYR A 327 17.74 -11.12 -1.83
CA TYR A 327 16.90 -11.84 -2.78
C TYR A 327 15.84 -10.97 -3.47
N ALA A 328 15.43 -9.84 -2.91
CA ALA A 328 14.53 -8.90 -3.58
C ALA A 328 15.26 -8.01 -4.61
N GLY A 329 16.19 -8.57 -5.38
CA GLY A 329 17.05 -7.83 -6.33
C GLY A 329 16.28 -6.74 -7.08
N GLU A 330 16.82 -5.51 -7.13
CA GLU A 330 16.15 -4.21 -7.40
C GLU A 330 15.62 -3.43 -6.18
N GLY A 331 15.88 -3.90 -4.95
CA GLY A 331 15.79 -3.07 -3.74
C GLY A 331 14.36 -2.83 -3.23
N LEU A 332 14.16 -1.76 -2.45
CA LEU A 332 12.95 -1.51 -1.64
C LEU A 332 11.64 -1.60 -2.43
N ALA A 333 11.61 -1.24 -3.71
CA ALA A 333 10.39 -1.25 -4.52
C ALA A 333 9.66 -2.61 -4.47
N ARG A 334 10.39 -3.71 -4.69
CA ARG A 334 9.80 -5.05 -4.76
C ARG A 334 9.21 -5.51 -3.44
N MET A 335 9.84 -5.16 -2.32
CA MET A 335 9.33 -5.47 -0.97
C MET A 335 8.01 -4.77 -0.64
N TYR A 336 7.73 -3.68 -1.34
CA TYR A 336 6.54 -2.86 -1.17
C TYR A 336 5.53 -3.03 -2.30
N GLU A 337 5.82 -3.88 -3.28
CA GLU A 337 4.90 -4.21 -4.36
C GLU A 337 3.88 -5.28 -3.92
N ALA A 338 2.75 -5.37 -4.60
CA ALA A 338 1.90 -6.56 -4.52
C ALA A 338 2.56 -7.75 -5.24
N HIS A 339 2.18 -8.97 -4.87
CA HIS A 339 2.65 -10.16 -5.57
C HIS A 339 2.08 -10.21 -6.99
N ASP A 340 2.67 -11.03 -7.85
CA ASP A 340 2.17 -11.26 -9.20
C ASP A 340 0.96 -12.20 -9.15
N ASP A 341 -0.16 -11.80 -9.75
CA ASP A 341 -1.39 -12.60 -9.67
C ASP A 341 -1.25 -13.95 -10.38
N ARG A 342 -0.28 -14.11 -11.29
CA ARG A 342 0.05 -15.41 -11.91
C ARG A 342 0.49 -16.45 -10.89
N GLU A 343 1.20 -16.05 -9.84
CA GLU A 343 1.61 -16.97 -8.75
C GLU A 343 0.40 -17.48 -7.98
N ILE A 344 -0.59 -16.62 -7.77
CA ILE A 344 -1.80 -16.96 -7.02
C ILE A 344 -2.68 -17.90 -7.86
N ALA A 345 -2.87 -17.56 -9.14
CA ALA A 345 -3.58 -18.42 -10.08
C ALA A 345 -2.93 -19.80 -10.22
N TRP A 346 -1.59 -19.83 -10.28
CA TRP A 346 -0.83 -21.07 -10.27
C TRP A 346 -1.03 -21.87 -8.97
N LEU A 347 -1.02 -21.25 -7.79
CA LEU A 347 -1.28 -21.95 -6.52
C LEU A 347 -2.70 -22.51 -6.42
N GLU A 348 -3.70 -21.74 -6.84
CA GLU A 348 -5.10 -22.18 -6.90
C GLU A 348 -5.23 -23.41 -7.82
N ALA A 349 -4.62 -23.35 -9.01
CA ALA A 349 -4.57 -24.46 -9.96
C ALA A 349 -3.79 -25.68 -9.44
N PHE A 350 -2.66 -25.43 -8.76
CA PHE A 350 -1.80 -26.46 -8.19
C PHE A 350 -2.57 -27.33 -7.20
N VAL A 351 -3.36 -26.72 -6.32
CA VAL A 351 -4.17 -27.46 -5.33
C VAL A 351 -5.17 -28.39 -6.01
N VAL A 352 -5.83 -27.93 -7.07
CA VAL A 352 -6.81 -28.74 -7.84
C VAL A 352 -6.11 -29.93 -8.50
N VAL A 353 -4.99 -29.70 -9.16
CA VAL A 353 -4.21 -30.74 -9.84
C VAL A 353 -3.61 -31.73 -8.84
N TYR A 354 -3.13 -31.26 -7.69
CA TYR A 354 -2.66 -32.11 -6.61
C TYR A 354 -3.74 -33.08 -6.15
N ARG A 355 -4.96 -32.59 -5.84
CA ARG A 355 -6.07 -33.42 -5.39
C ARG A 355 -6.45 -34.48 -6.42
N TYR A 356 -6.41 -34.12 -7.70
CA TYR A 356 -6.69 -35.04 -8.78
C TYR A 356 -5.68 -36.19 -8.86
N PHE A 357 -4.38 -35.88 -8.76
CA PHE A 357 -3.34 -36.92 -8.79
C PHE A 357 -3.27 -37.71 -7.49
N GLU A 358 -3.47 -37.09 -6.34
CA GLU A 358 -3.54 -37.77 -5.04
C GLU A 358 -4.70 -38.80 -5.00
N ALA A 359 -5.83 -38.51 -5.65
CA ALA A 359 -6.95 -39.45 -5.71
C ALA A 359 -6.70 -40.67 -6.64
N ARG A 360 -5.64 -40.65 -7.44
CA ARG A 360 -5.33 -41.66 -8.47
C ARG A 360 -4.04 -42.46 -8.21
N GLY A 361 -3.15 -41.95 -7.37
CA GLY A 361 -1.97 -42.66 -6.88
C GLY A 361 -2.28 -43.40 -5.59
#